data_AF-A0A7C5JET1-F1
#
_entry.id   AF-A0A7C5JET1-F1
#
_cell.length_a   1.000
_cell.length_b   1.000
_cell.length_c   1.000
_cell.angle_alpha   90.00
_cell.angle_beta   90.00
_cell.angle_gamma   90.00
#
_symmetry.space_group_name_H-M   'P 1'
#
loop_
_entity.id
_entity.type
_entity.pdbx_description
1 polymer ?
#
loop_
_entity_poly.entity_id
_entity_poly.type
_entity_poly.pdbx_seq_one_letter_code
_entity_poly.pdbx_strand_id
1 'polypeptide(L)'
;MSKKHRGRIQAQGGGTEKSESWAQDEPLSKKDGLSLLATLKSRMTKKELALRERQFDDAKRYIENVEGGVDATKKKTFRNRKTKDVRVDIEVLAGTAFLSIIVIFTYLFLF
;
A
#
# COMPACT_ATOMS: atom_id res chain seq x y z
N MET A 1 23.50 -2.91 3.60
CA MET A 1 22.91 -2.61 2.28
C MET A 1 21.45 -2.22 2.49
N SER A 2 20.97 -1.13 1.89
CA SER A 2 19.53 -0.81 1.91
C SER A 2 18.75 -1.77 1.01
N LYS A 3 17.63 -2.32 1.48
CA LYS A 3 16.78 -3.26 0.72
C LYS A 3 16.30 -2.67 -0.61
N LYS A 4 16.24 -3.46 -1.69
CA LYS A 4 15.98 -2.96 -3.06
C LYS A 4 14.58 -2.35 -3.26
N HIS A 5 13.55 -2.91 -2.62
CA HIS A 5 12.16 -2.48 -2.76
C HIS A 5 11.68 -1.85 -1.46
N ARG A 6 11.25 -0.59 -1.52
CA ARG A 6 10.91 0.20 -0.33
C ARG A 6 9.75 1.14 -0.56
N GLY A 7 9.00 1.39 0.51
CA GLY A 7 7.95 2.38 0.51
C GLY A 7 7.12 2.35 1.78
N ARG A 8 5.99 3.06 1.76
CA ARG A 8 5.05 3.10 2.88
C ARG A 8 3.63 3.43 2.44
N ILE A 9 2.67 2.98 3.24
CA ILE A 9 1.27 3.42 3.22
C ILE A 9 1.03 4.26 4.47
N GLN A 10 0.42 5.42 4.34
CA GLN A 10 0.25 6.37 5.44
C GLN A 10 -1.18 6.87 5.57
N ALA A 11 -1.61 7.15 6.79
CA ALA A 11 -2.80 7.91 7.12
C ALA A 11 -2.37 9.21 7.81
N GLN A 12 -2.71 10.36 7.21
CA GLN A 12 -2.26 11.68 7.68
C GLN A 12 -3.43 12.66 7.79
N GLY A 13 -3.27 13.68 8.64
CA GLY A 13 -4.18 14.81 8.82
C GLY A 13 -5.19 14.64 9.96
N GLY A 14 -5.90 15.71 10.35
CA GLY A 14 -6.91 15.64 11.41
C GLY A 14 -6.37 15.12 12.76
N GLY A 15 -5.10 15.38 13.06
CA GLY A 15 -4.41 14.90 14.27
C GLY A 15 -3.85 13.48 14.19
N THR A 16 -3.97 12.79 13.06
CA THR A 16 -3.41 11.45 12.84
C THR A 16 -2.15 11.51 11.99
N GLU A 17 -1.11 10.81 12.41
CA GLU A 17 0.03 10.43 11.58
C GLU A 17 0.42 8.98 11.90
N LYS A 18 0.07 8.05 11.01
CA LYS A 18 0.32 6.62 11.17
C LYS A 18 0.76 6.04 9.83
N SER A 19 1.63 5.03 9.85
CA SER A 19 2.14 4.42 8.63
C SER A 19 2.55 2.98 8.82
N GLU A 20 2.49 2.24 7.72
CA GLU A 20 3.07 0.90 7.56
C GLU A 20 4.11 0.97 6.44
N SER A 21 5.35 0.64 6.75
CA SER A 21 6.48 0.67 5.80
C SER A 21 6.88 -0.74 5.36
N TRP A 22 7.42 -0.85 4.15
CA TRP A 22 8.10 -2.06 3.71
C TRP A 22 9.53 -1.75 3.27
N ALA A 23 10.41 -2.71 3.48
CA ALA A 23 11.78 -2.71 2.98
C ALA A 23 12.23 -4.16 2.80
N GLN A 24 12.38 -4.60 1.54
CA GLN A 24 12.67 -6.00 1.21
C GLN A 24 13.42 -6.15 -0.13
N ASP A 25 13.99 -7.32 -0.37
CA ASP A 25 14.79 -7.58 -1.57
C ASP A 25 13.93 -7.92 -2.79
N GLU A 26 12.74 -8.49 -2.56
CA GLU A 26 11.75 -8.78 -3.59
C GLU A 26 10.67 -7.69 -3.69
N PRO A 27 10.04 -7.47 -4.85
CA PRO A 27 8.90 -6.57 -4.99
C PRO A 27 7.78 -6.85 -3.99
N LEU A 28 7.15 -5.80 -3.46
CA LEU A 28 5.97 -5.98 -2.61
C LEU A 28 4.84 -6.60 -3.44
N SER A 29 4.25 -7.70 -2.96
CA SER A 29 3.11 -8.30 -3.66
C SER A 29 1.84 -7.47 -3.47
N LYS A 30 0.83 -7.64 -4.34
CA LYS A 30 -0.50 -7.05 -4.11
C LYS A 30 -1.10 -7.47 -2.77
N LYS A 31 -0.99 -8.77 -2.46
CA LYS A 31 -1.53 -9.36 -1.22
C LYS A 31 -0.91 -8.70 0.01
N ASP A 32 0.40 -8.54 0.02
CA ASP A 32 1.11 -7.91 1.14
C ASP A 32 0.80 -6.42 1.22
N GLY A 33 0.70 -5.73 0.08
CA GLY A 33 0.25 -4.34 0.03
C GLY A 33 -1.15 -4.13 0.64
N LEU A 34 -2.09 -5.02 0.31
CA LEU A 34 -3.43 -5.01 0.91
C LEU A 34 -3.40 -5.35 2.41
N SER A 35 -2.51 -6.25 2.83
CA SER A 35 -2.31 -6.58 4.24
C SER A 35 -1.77 -5.38 5.03
N LEU A 36 -0.77 -4.66 4.50
CA LEU A 36 -0.26 -3.42 5.11
C LEU A 36 -1.37 -2.36 5.22
N LEU A 37 -2.19 -2.20 4.18
CA LEU A 37 -3.33 -1.28 4.21
C LEU A 37 -4.36 -1.66 5.29
N ALA A 38 -4.64 -2.96 5.45
CA ALA A 38 -5.55 -3.48 6.48
C ALA A 38 -4.98 -3.28 7.89
N THR A 39 -3.69 -3.55 8.10
CA THR A 39 -2.99 -3.30 9.36
C THR A 39 -3.00 -1.82 9.72
N LEU A 40 -2.76 -0.93 8.75
CA LEU A 40 -2.90 0.51 8.98
C LEU A 40 -4.33 0.86 9.40
N LYS A 41 -5.35 0.33 8.71
CA LYS A 41 -6.77 0.58 9.00
C LYS A 41 -7.16 0.08 10.39
N SER A 42 -6.65 -1.07 10.85
CA SER A 42 -6.99 -1.66 12.16
C SER A 42 -6.42 -0.87 13.34
N ARG A 43 -5.33 -0.13 13.12
CA ARG A 43 -4.73 0.78 14.12
C ARG A 43 -5.46 2.12 14.25
N MET A 44 -6.52 2.35 13.47
CA MET A 44 -7.33 3.58 13.55
C MET A 44 -8.36 3.50 14.68
N THR A 45 -8.55 4.61 15.39
CA THR A 45 -9.75 4.77 16.23
C THR A 45 -10.99 4.95 15.35
N LYS A 46 -12.19 4.76 15.93
CA LYS A 46 -13.46 4.95 15.22
C LYS A 46 -13.56 6.35 14.58
N LYS A 47 -13.11 7.41 15.28
CA LYS A 47 -13.13 8.78 14.77
C LYS A 47 -12.17 8.97 13.59
N GLU A 48 -10.96 8.42 13.69
CA GLU A 48 -9.95 8.51 12.62
C GLU A 48 -10.41 7.78 11.36
N LEU A 49 -11.06 6.63 11.54
CA LEU A 49 -11.58 5.80 10.46
C LEU A 49 -12.76 6.47 9.74
N ALA A 50 -13.69 7.07 10.48
CA ALA A 50 -14.83 7.79 9.91
C ALA A 50 -14.39 8.93 8.95
N LEU A 51 -13.24 9.55 9.20
CA LEU A 51 -12.69 10.58 8.34
C LEU A 51 -11.99 10.04 7.08
N ARG A 52 -11.74 8.73 6.99
CA ARG A 52 -10.88 8.08 5.97
C ARG A 52 -11.46 6.87 5.29
N GLU A 53 -12.66 6.43 5.64
CA GLU A 53 -13.24 5.17 5.14
C GLU A 53 -13.16 5.08 3.61
N ARG A 54 -13.67 6.11 2.91
CA ARG A 54 -13.59 6.21 1.46
C ARG A 54 -12.15 6.23 0.93
N GLN A 55 -11.23 6.88 1.63
CA GLN A 55 -9.82 6.98 1.22
C GLN A 55 -9.11 5.63 1.35
N PHE A 56 -9.41 4.84 2.38
CA PHE A 56 -8.94 3.46 2.47
C PHE A 56 -9.50 2.59 1.34
N ASP A 57 -10.78 2.76 0.99
CA ASP A 57 -11.40 2.00 -0.10
C ASP A 57 -10.83 2.40 -1.48
N ASP A 58 -10.58 3.69 -1.71
CA ASP A 58 -9.91 4.17 -2.93
C ASP A 58 -8.47 3.64 -3.02
N ALA A 59 -7.73 3.62 -1.90
CA ALA A 59 -6.39 3.06 -1.83
C ALA A 59 -6.37 1.55 -2.09
N LYS A 60 -7.36 0.82 -1.53
CA LYS A 60 -7.55 -0.61 -1.76
C LYS A 60 -7.77 -0.90 -3.26
N ARG A 61 -8.74 -0.21 -3.88
CA ARG A 61 -9.02 -0.34 -5.31
C ARG A 61 -7.81 -0.02 -6.18
N TYR A 62 -7.03 0.99 -5.80
CA TYR A 62 -5.80 1.31 -6.51
C TYR A 62 -4.83 0.14 -6.53
N ILE A 63 -4.57 -0.50 -5.38
CA ILE A 63 -3.67 -1.66 -5.29
C ILE A 63 -4.23 -2.85 -6.09
N GLU A 64 -5.53 -3.12 -5.98
CA GLU A 64 -6.19 -4.22 -6.70
C GLU A 64 -6.05 -4.07 -8.23
N ASN A 65 -6.17 -2.84 -8.73
CA ASN A 65 -6.13 -2.52 -10.16
C ASN A 65 -4.72 -2.30 -10.72
N VAL A 66 -3.65 -2.46 -9.94
CA VAL A 66 -2.28 -2.39 -10.48
C VAL A 66 -2.06 -3.55 -11.45
N GLU A 67 -1.64 -3.29 -12.68
CA GLU A 67 -1.21 -4.33 -13.62
C GLU A 67 0.29 -4.19 -13.86
N GLY A 68 1.06 -5.28 -13.77
CA GLY A 68 2.51 -5.23 -13.99
C GLY A 68 3.34 -4.54 -12.89
N GLY A 69 2.71 -4.08 -11.81
CA GLY A 69 3.39 -3.43 -10.67
C GLY A 69 3.44 -1.91 -10.77
N VAL A 70 4.04 -1.27 -9.77
CA VAL A 70 4.28 0.17 -9.71
C VAL A 70 5.74 0.42 -9.38
N ASP A 71 6.46 1.03 -10.31
CA ASP A 71 7.86 1.39 -10.12
C ASP A 71 8.03 2.69 -9.34
N ALA A 72 9.15 2.77 -8.61
CA ALA A 72 9.61 3.96 -7.93
C ALA A 72 10.17 5.00 -8.93
N THR A 73 10.11 6.30 -8.63
CA THR A 73 9.41 6.88 -7.46
C THR A 73 7.95 7.14 -7.80
N LYS A 74 7.04 6.76 -6.90
CA LYS A 74 5.60 7.03 -7.08
C LYS A 74 4.97 7.44 -5.77
N LYS A 75 4.18 8.52 -5.81
CA LYS A 75 3.29 8.93 -4.73
C LYS A 75 1.86 9.02 -5.25
N LYS A 76 0.93 8.35 -4.58
CA LYS A 76 -0.50 8.44 -4.83
C LYS A 76 -1.22 8.85 -3.55
N THR A 77 -1.91 9.97 -3.60
CA THR A 77 -2.67 10.53 -2.48
C THR A 77 -4.17 10.35 -2.71
N PHE A 78 -4.87 9.84 -1.70
CA PHE A 78 -6.31 9.74 -1.61
C PHE A 78 -6.76 10.71 -0.53
N ARG A 79 -7.14 11.93 -0.93
CA ARG A 79 -7.53 13.01 0.00
C ARG A 79 -9.04 13.00 0.27
N ASN A 80 -9.43 13.20 1.52
CA ASN A 80 -10.81 13.54 1.87
C ASN A 80 -11.08 15.01 1.52
N ARG A 81 -11.82 15.24 0.43
CA ARG A 81 -12.14 16.58 -0.09
C ARG A 81 -13.00 17.44 0.85
N LYS A 82 -13.62 16.85 1.88
CA LYS A 82 -14.39 17.59 2.89
C LYS A 82 -13.53 18.14 4.02
N THR A 83 -12.23 17.85 4.02
CA THR A 83 -11.28 18.25 5.05
C THR A 83 -10.08 18.96 4.40
N LYS A 84 -9.33 19.71 5.20
CA LYS A 84 -8.14 20.41 4.69
C LYS A 84 -6.99 19.45 4.37
N ASP A 85 -6.76 18.44 5.20
CA ASP A 85 -5.50 17.69 5.24
C ASP A 85 -5.65 16.16 5.36
N VAL A 86 -6.84 15.63 5.68
CA VAL A 86 -7.05 14.19 5.89
C VAL A 86 -6.87 13.41 4.60
N ARG A 87 -5.98 12.42 4.63
CA ARG A 87 -5.65 11.60 3.48
C ARG A 87 -5.11 10.22 3.86
N VAL A 88 -5.13 9.32 2.88
CA VAL A 88 -4.33 8.10 2.83
C VAL A 88 -3.36 8.24 1.66
N ASP A 89 -2.08 7.96 1.90
CA ASP A 89 -1.02 8.06 0.90
C ASP A 89 -0.37 6.69 0.66
N ILE A 90 -0.05 6.38 -0.59
CA ILE A 90 0.80 5.25 -0.97
C ILE A 90 2.07 5.83 -1.61
N GLU A 91 3.23 5.46 -1.09
CA GLU A 91 4.53 5.92 -1.56
C GLU A 91 5.45 4.73 -1.87
N VAL A 92 5.80 4.57 -3.15
CA VAL A 92 6.83 3.64 -3.61
C VAL A 92 8.12 4.45 -3.77
N LEU A 93 9.08 4.20 -2.86
CA LEU A 93 10.31 4.99 -2.73
C LEU A 93 11.49 4.39 -3.50
N ALA A 94 11.54 3.07 -3.62
CA ALA A 94 12.57 2.36 -4.38
C ALA A 94 12.05 1.02 -4.91
N GLY A 95 12.57 0.59 -6.06
CA GLY A 95 12.16 -0.65 -6.73
C GLY A 95 10.71 -0.63 -7.21
N THR A 96 10.10 -1.80 -7.25
CA THR A 96 8.72 -2.05 -7.70
C THR A 96 7.83 -2.53 -6.54
N ALA A 97 6.55 -2.18 -6.55
CA ALA A 97 5.53 -2.65 -5.61
C ALA A 97 4.26 -3.14 -6.31
N PHE A 98 3.42 -3.86 -5.57
CA PHE A 98 2.11 -4.39 -5.98
C PHE A 98 2.15 -5.33 -7.19
N LEU A 99 3.17 -6.17 -7.30
CA LEU A 99 3.18 -7.23 -8.30
C LEU A 99 2.21 -8.36 -7.93
N SER A 100 1.51 -8.88 -8.93
CA SER A 100 0.81 -10.16 -8.81
C SER A 100 1.87 -11.26 -8.88
N ILE A 101 2.31 -11.78 -7.74
CA ILE A 101 3.16 -12.97 -7.74
C ILE A 101 2.25 -14.16 -8.06
N ILE A 102 2.22 -14.56 -9.33
CA ILE A 102 1.76 -15.89 -9.69
C ILE A 102 2.95 -16.80 -9.36
N VAL A 103 2.83 -17.57 -8.28
CA VAL A 103 3.73 -18.69 -8.07
C VAL A 103 3.37 -19.72 -9.14
N ILE A 104 4.02 -19.64 -10.30
CA ILE A 104 4.00 -20.74 -11.25
C ILE A 104 4.83 -21.82 -10.58
N PHE A 105 4.16 -22.76 -9.90
CA PHE A 105 4.76 -24.04 -9.59
C PHE A 105 5.13 -24.66 -10.93
N THR A 106 6.39 -24.56 -11.31
CA THR A 106 6.93 -25.31 -12.43
C THR A 106 6.68 -26.78 -12.14
N TYR A 107 5.81 -27.39 -12.96
CA TYR A 107 5.70 -28.83 -13.11
C TYR A 107 7.06 -29.35 -13.62
N LEU A 108 7.99 -29.57 -12.69
CA LEU A 108 9.19 -30.38 -12.89
C LEU A 108 9.08 -31.62 -12.01
N PHE A 109 7.95 -32.32 -12.14
CA PHE A 109 7.84 -33.71 -11.74
C PHE A 109 7.42 -34.53 -12.96
N LEU A 110 8.34 -35.41 -13.36
CA LEU A 110 8.17 -36.67 -14.08
C LEU A 110 7.94 -36.62 -15.60
N PHE A 111 9.06 -36.64 -16.34
CA PHE A 111 9.28 -37.62 -17.42
C PHE A 111 10.70 -38.17 -17.30
#